data_AF-A0A7J2PL44-F1
#
_entry.id   AF-A0A7J2PL44-F1
#
_cell.length_a   1.000
_cell.length_b   1.000
_cell.length_c   1.000
_cell.angle_alpha   90.00
_cell.angle_beta   90.00
_cell.angle_gamma   90.00
#
_symmetry.space_group_name_H-M   'P 1'
#
loop_
_entity.id
_entity.type
_entity.pdbx_description
1 polymer ?
#
loop_
_entity_poly.entity_id
_entity_poly.type
_entity_poly.pdbx_seq_one_letter_code
_entity_poly.pdbx_strand_id
1 'polypeptide(L)'
;MITNLFWAFIYNVIGIPIAAGVLYGVFLLITGEGFFLPPYLAAVFMATSSVSVVLNALLLKRYEPRTPQQIEEEKLLIEEKTQDPVCGMEIVPSRSIEYEYKDEKFYFCSVSCEHEFKSDPEKYKDYEHSDPKLMHKVSSEEEFVVDPVCKMEVYPSYSIEHEYKGKKYYFCAQSCVEDFKLEPEKYLVSGAVKEM
;
A
#
# COMPACT_ATOMS: atom_id res chain seq x y z
N MET A 1 0.13 7.92 21.19
CA MET A 1 0.45 9.30 20.74
C MET A 1 -0.76 10.01 20.13
N ILE A 2 -1.52 9.33 19.26
CA ILE A 2 -2.72 9.86 18.58
C ILE A 2 -3.82 10.35 19.54
N THR A 3 -4.04 9.66 20.66
CA THR A 3 -5.07 10.01 21.65
C THR A 3 -4.83 11.39 22.29
N ASN A 4 -3.58 11.73 22.61
CA ASN A 4 -3.24 13.00 23.26
C ASN A 4 -3.37 14.18 22.27
N LEU A 5 -2.99 13.96 21.00
CA LEU A 5 -3.10 14.98 19.94
C LEU A 5 -4.56 15.23 19.56
N PHE A 6 -5.39 14.19 19.54
CA PHE A 6 -6.82 14.30 19.27
C PHE A 6 -7.54 15.16 20.31
N TRP A 7 -7.29 14.92 21.61
CA TRP A 7 -7.85 15.73 22.68
C TRP A 7 -7.35 17.18 22.62
N ALA A 8 -6.06 17.42 22.36
CA ALA A 8 -5.52 18.78 22.20
C ALA A 8 -6.17 19.57 21.05
N PHE A 9 -6.46 18.91 19.93
CA PHE A 9 -7.14 19.54 18.79
C PHE A 9 -8.58 19.92 19.14
N ILE A 10 -9.32 19.03 19.81
CA ILE A 10 -10.69 19.30 20.28
C ILE A 10 -10.72 20.48 21.24
N TYR A 11 -9.80 20.57 22.20
CA TYR A 11 -9.75 21.69 23.14
C TYR A 11 -9.49 23.03 22.45
N ASN A 12 -8.67 23.07 21.40
CA ASN A 12 -8.43 24.31 20.65
C ASN A 12 -9.63 24.69 19.78
N VAL A 13 -10.23 23.72 19.08
CA VAL A 13 -11.42 23.96 18.23
C VAL A 13 -12.61 24.44 19.05
N ILE A 14 -12.79 23.93 20.27
CA ILE A 14 -13.86 24.37 21.19
C ILE A 14 -13.47 25.64 21.96
N GLY A 15 -12.22 25.75 22.39
CA GLY A 15 -11.73 26.85 23.22
C GLY A 15 -11.68 28.20 22.49
N ILE A 16 -11.33 28.21 21.20
CA ILE A 16 -11.24 29.46 20.41
C ILE A 16 -12.61 30.13 20.26
N PRO A 17 -13.70 29.45 19.84
CA PRO A 17 -15.05 30.02 19.80
C PRO A 17 -15.57 30.48 21.16
N ILE A 18 -15.25 29.74 22.23
CA ILE A 18 -15.63 30.12 23.60
C ILE A 18 -14.93 31.41 24.02
N ALA A 19 -13.62 31.53 23.79
CA ALA A 19 -12.85 32.74 24.07
C ALA A 19 -13.27 33.92 23.19
N ALA A 20 -13.74 33.68 21.96
CA ALA A 20 -14.28 34.68 21.06
C ALA A 20 -15.65 35.24 21.51
N GLY A 21 -16.22 34.78 22.63
CA GLY A 21 -17.44 35.34 23.21
C GLY A 21 -18.74 34.72 22.73
N VAL A 22 -18.69 33.60 22.00
CA VAL A 22 -19.91 32.86 21.58
C VAL A 22 -20.75 32.46 22.78
N LEU A 23 -20.11 32.05 23.89
CA LEU A 23 -20.78 31.66 25.12
C LEU A 23 -21.51 32.83 25.80
N TYR A 24 -20.95 34.03 25.74
CA TYR A 24 -21.61 35.25 26.24
C TYR A 24 -22.87 35.58 25.44
N GLY A 25 -22.79 35.50 24.10
CA GLY A 25 -23.94 35.75 23.22
C GLY A 25 -25.08 34.73 23.38
N VAL A 26 -24.76 33.45 23.52
CA VAL A 26 -25.75 32.37 23.69
C VAL A 26 -26.42 32.43 25.06
N PHE A 27 -25.66 32.67 26.12
CA PHE A 27 -26.21 32.70 27.49
C PHE A 27 -27.08 33.95 27.73
N LEU A 28 -26.70 35.11 27.17
CA LEU A 28 -27.48 36.34 27.18
C LEU A 28 -28.82 36.20 26.43
N LEU A 29 -28.87 35.40 25.37
CA LEU A 29 -30.09 35.14 24.59
C LEU A 29 -31.07 34.20 25.32
N ILE A 30 -30.56 33.25 26.11
CA ILE A 30 -31.38 32.21 26.77
C ILE A 30 -31.84 32.61 28.18
N THR A 31 -31.02 33.33 28.95
CA THR A 31 -31.27 33.59 30.39
C THR A 31 -31.47 35.07 30.73
N GLY A 32 -31.19 35.99 29.80
CA GLY A 32 -31.27 37.44 30.04
C GLY A 32 -30.13 38.01 30.88
N GLU A 33 -29.28 37.17 31.47
CA GLU A 33 -28.04 37.55 32.15
C GLU A 33 -26.84 37.08 31.32
N GLY A 34 -25.73 37.81 31.31
CA GLY A 34 -24.53 37.45 30.54
C GLY A 34 -23.53 36.68 31.42
N PHE A 35 -23.22 35.43 31.08
CA PHE A 35 -22.16 34.69 31.75
C PHE A 35 -20.80 35.07 31.15
N PHE A 36 -20.06 35.92 31.84
CA PHE A 36 -18.73 36.32 31.46
C PHE A 36 -17.70 35.42 32.14
N LEU A 37 -17.09 34.50 31.39
CA LEU A 37 -15.96 33.73 31.91
C LEU A 37 -14.73 34.64 31.93
N PRO A 38 -14.17 34.96 33.11
CA PRO A 38 -13.02 35.84 33.19
C PRO A 38 -11.83 35.24 32.42
N PRO A 39 -11.13 36.03 31.58
CA PRO A 39 -10.09 35.52 30.69
C PRO A 39 -8.93 34.85 31.45
N TYR A 40 -8.68 35.25 32.69
CA TYR A 40 -7.65 34.63 33.53
C TYR A 40 -8.01 33.19 33.94
N LEU A 41 -9.30 32.86 34.16
CA LEU A 41 -9.72 31.49 34.47
C LEU A 41 -9.62 30.59 33.23
N ALA A 42 -10.00 31.09 32.06
CA ALA A 42 -9.84 30.38 30.79
C ALA A 42 -8.36 30.05 30.50
N ALA A 43 -7.47 31.01 30.76
CA ALA A 43 -6.02 30.81 30.61
C ALA A 43 -5.49 29.72 31.54
N VAL A 44 -5.97 29.66 32.78
CA VAL A 44 -5.59 28.60 33.74
C VAL A 44 -6.05 27.23 33.25
N PHE A 45 -7.31 27.09 32.81
CA PHE A 45 -7.80 25.80 32.27
C PHE A 45 -7.02 25.35 31.03
N MET A 46 -6.67 26.27 30.12
CA MET A 46 -5.81 25.94 28.98
C MET A 46 -4.41 25.49 29.41
N ALA A 47 -3.79 26.20 30.36
CA ALA A 47 -2.45 25.86 30.84
C ALA A 47 -2.40 24.50 31.55
N THR A 48 -3.42 24.15 32.34
CA THR A 48 -3.48 22.86 33.05
C THR A 48 -3.52 21.66 32.11
N SER A 49 -4.14 21.80 30.93
CA SER A 49 -4.14 20.75 29.90
C SER A 49 -2.75 20.50 29.33
N SER A 50 -1.99 21.56 29.02
CA SER A 50 -0.60 21.43 28.55
C SER A 50 0.31 20.76 29.57
N VAL A 51 0.16 21.10 30.85
CA VAL A 51 0.94 20.46 31.93
C VAL A 51 0.61 18.97 32.03
N SER A 52 -0.67 18.59 31.94
CA SER A 52 -1.09 17.18 31.96
C SER A 52 -0.50 16.39 30.77
N VAL A 53 -0.52 16.96 29.57
CA VAL A 53 0.06 16.33 28.37
C VAL A 53 1.57 16.15 28.49
N VAL A 54 2.28 17.15 29.00
CA VAL A 54 3.74 17.10 29.21
C VAL A 54 4.10 16.07 30.28
N LEU A 55 3.39 16.03 31.40
CA LEU A 55 3.60 15.04 32.44
C LEU A 55 3.32 13.61 31.93
N ASN A 56 2.26 13.41 31.16
CA ASN A 56 1.95 12.12 30.55
C ASN A 56 3.02 11.69 29.53
N ALA A 57 3.61 12.64 28.78
CA ALA A 57 4.71 12.36 27.88
C ALA A 57 6.00 11.95 28.61
N LEU A 58 6.27 12.56 29.78
CA LEU A 58 7.43 12.22 30.62
C LEU A 58 7.27 10.86 31.33
N LEU A 59 6.04 10.41 31.54
CA LEU A 59 5.71 9.10 32.12
C LEU A 59 5.79 7.93 31.12
N LEU A 60 5.99 8.22 29.82
CA LEU A 60 6.16 7.17 28.83
C LEU A 60 7.40 6.34 29.15
N LYS A 61 7.23 5.02 29.20
CA LYS A 61 8.33 4.08 29.37
C LYS A 61 9.36 4.31 28.26
N ARG A 62 10.63 4.30 28.66
CA ARG A 62 11.76 4.45 27.75
C ARG A 62 11.65 3.38 26.65
N TYR A 63 11.82 3.78 25.40
CA TYR A 63 11.88 2.84 24.30
C TYR A 63 13.06 1.90 24.53
N GLU A 64 12.77 0.60 24.61
CA GLU A 64 13.76 -0.45 24.74
C GLU A 64 13.98 -1.03 23.35
N PRO A 65 15.09 -0.69 22.66
CA PRO A 65 15.35 -1.19 21.32
C PRO A 65 15.61 -2.71 21.35
N ARG A 66 15.30 -3.39 20.24
CA ARG A 66 15.68 -4.79 20.06
C ARG A 66 17.21 -4.91 20.15
N THR A 67 17.68 -5.93 20.86
CA THR A 67 19.12 -6.18 20.99
C THR A 67 19.71 -6.59 19.63
N PRO A 68 21.02 -6.35 19.39
CA PRO A 68 21.68 -6.81 18.16
C PRO A 68 21.51 -8.31 17.92
N GLN A 69 21.46 -9.11 18.98
CA GLN A 69 21.20 -10.55 18.92
C GLN A 69 19.80 -10.86 18.37
N GLN A 70 18.77 -10.17 18.86
CA GLN A 70 17.39 -10.32 18.35
C GLN A 70 17.24 -9.84 16.92
N ILE A 71 17.98 -8.80 16.52
CA ILE A 71 17.99 -8.31 15.14
C ILE A 71 18.66 -9.34 14.21
N GLU A 72 19.75 -9.95 14.66
CA GLU A 72 20.45 -10.99 13.90
C GLU A 72 19.60 -12.27 13.79
N GLU A 73 18.93 -12.66 14.87
CA GLU A 73 18.01 -13.81 14.87
C GLU A 73 16.80 -13.55 13.95
N GLU A 74 16.20 -12.36 13.99
CA GLU A 74 15.14 -11.95 13.08
C GLU A 74 15.63 -11.88 11.63
N LYS A 75 16.86 -11.40 11.40
CA LYS A 75 17.48 -11.42 10.06
C LYS A 75 17.70 -12.84 9.57
N LEU A 76 18.22 -13.74 10.40
CA LEU A 76 18.43 -15.14 10.05
C LEU A 76 17.10 -15.80 9.65
N LEU A 77 16.03 -15.52 10.39
CA LEU A 77 14.67 -15.98 10.09
C LEU A 77 14.10 -15.35 8.80
N ILE A 78 14.58 -14.17 8.40
CA ILE A 78 14.20 -13.49 7.16
C ILE A 78 15.12 -13.87 5.98
N GLU A 79 16.34 -14.36 6.26
CA GLU A 79 17.29 -14.86 5.25
C GLU A 79 16.99 -16.31 4.85
N GLU A 80 16.38 -17.11 5.74
CA GLU A 80 15.77 -18.41 5.39
C GLU A 80 14.42 -18.25 4.67
N LYS A 81 14.35 -17.34 3.70
CA LYS A 81 13.21 -17.24 2.80
C LYS A 81 13.19 -18.44 1.86
N THR A 82 12.02 -19.01 1.71
CA THR A 82 11.72 -20.02 0.69
C THR A 82 10.79 -19.38 -0.35
N GLN A 83 10.70 -19.97 -1.53
CA GLN A 83 9.74 -19.52 -2.54
C GLN A 83 8.47 -20.35 -2.47
N ASP A 84 7.33 -19.69 -2.69
CA ASP A 84 6.05 -20.35 -2.96
C ASP A 84 6.13 -21.06 -4.34
N PRO A 85 5.92 -22.38 -4.43
CA PRO A 85 6.08 -23.13 -5.67
C PRO A 85 5.03 -22.81 -6.75
N VAL A 86 3.91 -22.19 -6.37
CA VAL A 86 2.83 -21.85 -7.32
C VAL A 86 3.05 -20.48 -7.93
N CYS A 87 3.40 -19.47 -7.12
CA CYS A 87 3.51 -18.09 -7.59
C CYS A 87 4.94 -17.52 -7.61
N GLY A 88 5.91 -18.21 -7.02
CA GLY A 88 7.30 -17.75 -6.93
C GLY A 88 7.54 -16.62 -5.93
N MET A 89 6.56 -16.30 -5.07
CA MET A 89 6.72 -15.26 -4.06
C MET A 89 7.69 -15.70 -2.97
N GLU A 90 8.66 -14.86 -2.63
CA GLU A 90 9.51 -15.07 -1.46
C GLU A 90 8.68 -14.95 -0.18
N ILE A 91 8.68 -16.02 0.60
CA ILE A 91 7.92 -16.12 1.84
C ILE A 91 8.81 -16.60 2.97
N VAL A 92 8.42 -16.24 4.18
CA VAL A 92 9.08 -16.70 5.39
C VAL A 92 8.34 -17.95 5.88
N PRO A 93 8.98 -19.13 5.94
CA PRO A 93 8.35 -20.40 6.33
C PRO A 93 7.52 -20.31 7.62
N SER A 94 8.02 -19.57 8.62
CA SER A 94 7.37 -19.41 9.93
C SER A 94 6.05 -18.62 9.91
N ARG A 95 5.72 -17.94 8.81
CA ARG A 95 4.49 -17.12 8.65
C ARG A 95 3.63 -17.53 7.47
N SER A 96 4.03 -18.59 6.76
CA SER A 96 3.34 -19.10 5.58
C SER A 96 2.45 -20.29 5.92
N ILE A 97 1.58 -20.64 4.98
CA ILE A 97 0.76 -21.85 5.06
C ILE A 97 1.64 -23.03 4.67
N GLU A 98 1.68 -24.06 5.50
CA GLU A 98 2.45 -25.28 5.25
C GLU A 98 1.57 -26.42 4.74
N TYR A 99 2.08 -27.22 3.80
CA TYR A 99 1.46 -28.44 3.32
C TYR A 99 2.51 -29.53 3.10
N GLU A 100 2.21 -30.75 3.53
CA GLU A 100 3.11 -31.89 3.39
C GLU A 100 2.65 -32.81 2.26
N TYR A 101 3.53 -33.08 1.29
CA TYR A 101 3.28 -33.95 0.15
C TYR A 101 4.50 -34.80 -0.14
N LYS A 102 4.34 -36.14 -0.15
CA LYS A 102 5.43 -37.11 -0.38
C LYS A 102 6.64 -36.93 0.55
N ASP A 103 6.36 -36.67 1.84
CA ASP A 103 7.36 -36.45 2.90
C ASP A 103 8.21 -35.16 2.72
N GLU A 104 7.78 -34.24 1.86
CA GLU A 104 8.34 -32.90 1.68
C GLU A 104 7.34 -31.83 2.12
N LYS A 105 7.85 -30.77 2.78
CA LYS A 105 7.04 -29.63 3.22
C LYS A 105 7.12 -28.48 2.23
N PHE A 106 5.96 -28.04 1.77
CA PHE A 106 5.79 -26.90 0.90
C PHE A 106 5.16 -25.73 1.68
N TYR A 107 5.58 -24.52 1.33
CA TYR A 107 5.11 -23.30 1.97
C TYR A 107 4.43 -22.40 0.93
N PHE A 108 3.32 -21.75 1.31
CA PHE A 108 2.53 -20.92 0.40
C PHE A 108 2.26 -19.53 0.99
N CYS A 109 2.25 -18.54 0.12
CA CYS A 109 1.94 -17.15 0.44
C CYS A 109 0.46 -16.94 0.75
N SER A 110 -0.42 -17.81 0.24
CA SER A 110 -1.87 -17.68 0.37
C SER A 110 -2.59 -19.02 0.28
N VAL A 111 -3.84 -19.03 0.77
CA VAL A 111 -4.74 -20.20 0.69
C VAL A 111 -5.01 -20.58 -0.76
N SER A 112 -5.05 -19.61 -1.66
CA SER A 112 -5.25 -19.84 -3.09
C SER A 112 -4.10 -20.63 -3.71
N CYS A 113 -2.85 -20.25 -3.42
CA CYS A 113 -1.66 -20.97 -3.86
C CYS A 113 -1.63 -22.40 -3.28
N GLU A 114 -1.95 -22.56 -2.00
CA GLU A 114 -2.06 -23.89 -1.38
C GLU A 114 -3.12 -24.76 -2.10
N HIS A 115 -4.28 -24.19 -2.39
CA HIS A 115 -5.37 -24.92 -3.06
C HIS A 115 -5.00 -25.29 -4.50
N GLU A 116 -4.34 -24.39 -5.23
CA GLU A 116 -3.86 -24.64 -6.59
C GLU A 116 -2.80 -25.75 -6.61
N PHE A 117 -1.86 -25.73 -5.67
CA PHE A 117 -0.90 -26.82 -5.50
C PHE A 117 -1.59 -28.15 -5.20
N LYS A 118 -2.58 -28.18 -4.29
CA LYS A 118 -3.36 -29.40 -3.99
C LYS A 118 -4.12 -29.94 -5.20
N SER A 119 -4.52 -29.07 -6.14
CA SER A 119 -5.30 -29.47 -7.31
C SER A 119 -4.46 -30.25 -8.34
N ASP A 120 -3.19 -29.91 -8.49
CA ASP A 120 -2.23 -30.65 -9.34
C ASP A 120 -0.79 -30.51 -8.80
N PRO A 121 -0.40 -31.29 -7.78
CA PRO A 121 0.93 -31.18 -7.16
C PRO A 121 2.07 -31.62 -8.09
N GLU A 122 1.78 -32.54 -9.01
CA GLU A 122 2.78 -33.09 -9.94
C GLU A 122 3.32 -32.01 -10.90
N LYS A 123 2.48 -31.04 -11.26
CA LYS A 123 2.85 -29.87 -12.08
C LYS A 123 3.98 -29.03 -11.47
N TYR A 124 4.14 -29.05 -10.14
CA TYR A 124 5.06 -28.18 -9.40
C TYR A 124 6.24 -28.95 -8.77
N LYS A 125 6.45 -30.23 -9.13
CA LYS A 125 7.50 -31.09 -8.56
C LYS A 125 8.93 -30.74 -8.94
N ASP A 126 9.14 -30.26 -10.16
CA ASP A 126 10.48 -30.01 -10.70
C ASP A 126 10.95 -28.56 -10.44
N TYR A 127 10.43 -27.92 -9.39
CA TYR A 127 10.79 -26.55 -9.03
C TYR A 127 12.19 -26.51 -8.39
N GLU A 128 13.23 -26.65 -9.20
CA GLU A 128 14.61 -26.43 -8.76
C GLU A 128 14.83 -24.93 -8.46
N HIS A 129 15.10 -24.65 -7.19
CA HIS A 129 15.34 -23.34 -6.54
C HIS A 129 16.52 -22.49 -7.09
N SER A 130 17.01 -22.75 -8.30
CA SER A 130 18.20 -22.08 -8.86
C SER A 130 18.01 -21.50 -10.26
N ASP A 131 16.81 -21.56 -10.84
CA ASP A 131 16.54 -20.93 -12.13
C ASP A 131 15.64 -19.69 -11.96
N PRO A 132 16.15 -18.46 -12.11
CA PRO A 132 15.35 -17.24 -12.15
C PRO A 132 14.30 -17.19 -13.29
N LYS A 133 14.20 -18.24 -14.11
CA LYS A 133 13.41 -18.29 -15.36
C LYS A 133 12.00 -18.87 -15.24
N LEU A 134 11.40 -18.88 -14.05
CA LEU A 134 9.95 -19.13 -13.91
C LEU A 134 9.14 -17.93 -13.42
N MET A 135 9.72 -16.73 -13.48
CA MET A 135 8.97 -15.65 -14.11
C MET A 135 8.94 -15.98 -15.61
N HIS A 136 7.77 -16.30 -16.14
CA HIS A 136 7.43 -16.28 -17.56
C HIS A 136 8.64 -16.44 -18.52
N LYS A 137 8.80 -17.62 -19.10
CA LYS A 137 9.55 -17.77 -20.36
C LYS A 137 8.78 -17.06 -21.49
N VAL A 138 8.72 -15.73 -21.43
CA VAL A 138 8.84 -14.92 -22.64
C VAL A 138 10.31 -15.07 -23.00
N SER A 139 10.58 -15.78 -24.09
CA SER A 139 11.92 -15.84 -24.66
C SER A 139 12.47 -14.43 -24.74
N SER A 140 13.74 -14.28 -24.42
CA SER A 140 14.58 -13.08 -24.53
C SER A 140 14.75 -12.57 -25.96
N GLU A 141 13.70 -12.67 -26.79
CA GLU A 141 13.63 -12.31 -28.20
C GLU A 141 12.32 -11.57 -28.56
N GLU A 142 11.31 -11.49 -27.67
CA GLU A 142 10.14 -10.66 -27.92
C GLU A 142 10.44 -9.20 -27.56
N GLU A 143 10.56 -8.35 -28.59
CA GLU A 143 10.67 -6.91 -28.42
C GLU A 143 9.39 -6.33 -27.79
N PHE A 144 9.57 -5.50 -26.77
CA PHE A 144 8.48 -4.74 -26.19
C PHE A 144 7.99 -3.69 -27.19
N VAL A 145 6.68 -3.50 -27.21
CA VAL A 145 6.02 -2.48 -28.04
C VAL A 145 5.38 -1.45 -27.13
N VAL A 146 5.27 -0.21 -27.60
CA VAL A 146 4.74 0.90 -26.80
C VAL A 146 3.24 1.05 -27.06
N ASP A 147 2.45 1.05 -25.99
CA ASP A 147 1.03 1.40 -26.04
C ASP A 147 0.89 2.87 -26.53
N PRO A 148 0.20 3.13 -27.65
CA PRO A 148 0.09 4.47 -28.22
C PRO A 148 -0.59 5.50 -27.31
N VAL A 149 -1.49 5.05 -26.43
CA VAL A 149 -2.33 5.89 -25.57
C VAL A 149 -1.58 6.29 -24.31
N CYS A 150 -1.11 5.30 -23.54
CA CYS A 150 -0.51 5.55 -22.23
C CYS A 150 1.02 5.57 -22.24
N LYS A 151 1.67 5.20 -23.36
CA LYS A 151 3.13 5.09 -23.52
C LYS A 151 3.79 4.04 -22.62
N MET A 152 3.01 3.07 -22.15
CA MET A 152 3.52 1.93 -21.40
C MET A 152 4.12 0.90 -22.35
N GLU A 153 5.26 0.33 -21.99
CA GLU A 153 5.85 -0.79 -22.72
C GLU A 153 5.06 -2.06 -22.38
N VAL A 154 4.59 -2.75 -23.41
CA VAL A 154 3.77 -3.95 -23.29
C VAL A 154 4.34 -5.07 -24.15
N TYR A 155 4.11 -6.31 -23.72
CA TYR A 155 4.48 -7.50 -24.47
C TYR A 155 3.32 -7.90 -25.40
N PRO A 156 3.54 -8.04 -26.72
CA PRO A 156 2.51 -8.43 -27.67
C PRO A 156 1.72 -9.68 -27.26
N SER A 157 2.40 -10.65 -26.66
CA SER A 157 1.87 -11.95 -26.22
C SER A 157 0.84 -11.89 -25.09
N TYR A 158 0.82 -10.81 -24.29
CA TYR A 158 -0.08 -10.65 -23.13
C TYR A 158 -0.93 -9.38 -23.19
N SER A 159 -0.73 -8.58 -24.22
CA SER A 159 -1.44 -7.33 -24.44
C SER A 159 -2.71 -7.54 -25.26
N ILE A 160 -3.62 -6.58 -25.16
CA ILE A 160 -4.84 -6.60 -25.97
C ILE A 160 -4.48 -6.04 -27.34
N GLU A 161 -4.76 -6.78 -28.41
CA GLU A 161 -4.48 -6.33 -29.79
C GLU A 161 -5.68 -5.63 -30.43
N HIS A 162 -5.41 -4.58 -31.22
CA HIS A 162 -6.39 -3.94 -32.09
C HIS A 162 -5.75 -3.47 -33.40
N GLU A 163 -6.44 -3.70 -34.52
CA GLU A 163 -5.95 -3.34 -35.84
C GLU A 163 -6.60 -2.03 -36.34
N TYR A 164 -5.76 -1.08 -36.79
CA TYR A 164 -6.22 0.19 -37.36
C TYR A 164 -5.36 0.57 -38.58
N LYS A 165 -6.02 0.90 -39.71
CA LYS A 165 -5.37 1.20 -41.01
C LYS A 165 -4.36 0.11 -41.44
N GLY A 166 -4.66 -1.17 -41.15
CA GLY A 166 -3.84 -2.32 -41.53
C GLY A 166 -2.59 -2.55 -40.66
N LYS A 167 -2.44 -1.83 -39.54
CA LYS A 167 -1.35 -2.02 -38.56
C LYS A 167 -1.94 -2.51 -37.24
N LYS A 168 -1.31 -3.52 -36.63
CA LYS A 168 -1.63 -4.00 -35.29
C LYS A 168 -1.03 -3.09 -34.23
N TYR A 169 -1.83 -2.76 -33.23
CA TYR A 169 -1.45 -2.03 -32.03
C TYR A 169 -1.79 -2.86 -30.80
N TYR A 170 -0.98 -2.69 -29.76
CA TYR A 170 -1.02 -3.48 -28.54
C TYR A 170 -1.23 -2.56 -27.34
N PHE A 171 -2.12 -2.94 -26.44
CA PHE A 171 -2.60 -2.08 -25.36
C PHE A 171 -2.46 -2.74 -23.99
N CYS A 172 -2.12 -1.95 -22.98
CA CYS A 172 -1.93 -2.43 -21.60
C CYS A 172 -3.25 -2.81 -20.92
N ALA A 173 -4.36 -2.20 -21.36
CA ALA A 173 -5.67 -2.36 -20.74
C ALA A 173 -6.80 -2.08 -21.74
N GLN A 174 -8.00 -2.60 -21.42
CA GLN A 174 -9.19 -2.42 -22.25
C GLN A 174 -9.56 -0.94 -22.44
N SER A 175 -9.35 -0.10 -21.41
CA SER A 175 -9.56 1.34 -21.48
C SER A 175 -8.71 2.02 -22.56
N CYS A 176 -7.43 1.62 -22.70
CA CYS A 176 -6.56 2.18 -23.73
C CYS A 176 -7.02 1.78 -25.15
N VAL A 177 -7.59 0.58 -25.32
CA VAL A 177 -8.19 0.16 -26.60
C VAL A 177 -9.40 1.03 -26.94
N GLU A 178 -10.25 1.30 -25.94
CA GLU A 178 -11.46 2.11 -26.11
C GLU A 178 -11.10 3.56 -26.46
N ASP A 179 -10.17 4.16 -25.73
CA ASP A 179 -9.68 5.51 -26.01
C ASP A 179 -9.05 5.61 -27.41
N PHE A 180 -8.28 4.61 -27.81
CA PHE A 180 -7.69 4.55 -29.15
C PHE A 180 -8.74 4.41 -30.25
N LYS A 181 -9.84 3.66 -30.03
CA LYS A 181 -10.94 3.54 -31.01
C LYS A 181 -11.70 4.85 -31.21
N LEU A 182 -11.80 5.69 -30.19
CA LEU A 182 -12.49 6.98 -30.24
C LEU A 182 -11.71 8.02 -31.06
N GLU A 183 -10.41 8.16 -30.79
CA GLU A 183 -9.56 9.19 -31.41
C GLU A 183 -8.19 8.61 -31.84
N PRO A 184 -8.13 7.64 -32.77
CA PRO A 184 -6.88 6.95 -33.10
C PRO A 184 -5.83 7.90 -33.67
N GLU A 185 -6.23 8.88 -34.48
CA GLU A 185 -5.29 9.80 -35.13
C GLU A 185 -4.51 10.65 -34.13
N LYS A 186 -5.11 11.00 -32.98
CA LYS A 186 -4.47 11.77 -31.90
C LYS A 186 -3.27 11.07 -31.28
N TYR A 187 -3.35 9.75 -31.16
CA TYR A 187 -2.31 8.93 -30.51
C TYR A 187 -1.19 8.52 -31.46
N LEU A 188 -1.40 8.66 -32.78
CA LEU A 188 -0.45 8.29 -33.82
C LEU A 188 0.47 9.44 -34.27
N VAL A 189 0.29 10.66 -33.76
CA VAL A 189 1.06 11.86 -34.21
C VAL A 189 2.49 11.93 -33.62
N SER A 190 2.94 11.00 -32.78
CA SER A 190 4.32 11.02 -32.25
C SER A 190 4.90 9.61 -32.05
N GLY A 191 5.81 9.23 -32.95
CA GLY A 191 6.55 7.98 -32.88
C GLY A 191 7.07 7.56 -34.25
N ALA A 192 8.15 8.21 -34.69
CA ALA A 192 8.85 7.90 -35.91
C ALA A 192 9.15 6.40 -36.01
N VAL A 193 8.73 5.84 -37.12
CA VAL A 193 9.14 4.53 -37.64
C VAL A 193 10.67 4.47 -37.57
N LYS A 194 11.23 3.54 -36.79
CA LYS A 194 12.60 3.10 -37.00
C LYS A 194 12.51 1.90 -37.95
N GLU A 195 12.60 2.18 -39.24
CA GLU A 195 13.00 1.17 -40.22
C GLU A 195 14.47 0.84 -39.97
N MET A 196 14.80 -0.44 -39.83
CA MET A 196 15.98 -1.17 -40.32
C MET A 196 16.15 -2.49 -39.57
#